data_AF-A0A7T1T3D7-F1
#
_entry.id   AF-A0A7T1T3D7-F1
#
_cell.length_a   1.000
_cell.length_b   1.000
_cell.length_c   1.000
_cell.angle_alpha   90.00
_cell.angle_beta   90.00
_cell.angle_gamma   90.00
#
_symmetry.space_group_name_H-M   'P 1'
#
loop_
_entity.id
_entity.type
_entity.pdbx_description
1 polymer ?
#
loop_
_entity_poly.entity_id
_entity_poly.type
_entity_poly.pdbx_seq_one_letter_code
_entity_poly.pdbx_strand_id
1 'polypeptide(L)' 'MSPSDCPWRSRSARPVAICAIPHPRGYEVLSRLLTAGRRPRLHGQLVELSGARPGERVIDIGCGTGYLTRLMALVVRRE' A
#
# COMPACT_ATOMS: atom_id res chain seq x y z
N MET A 1 -0.12 -22.10 4.94
CA MET A 1 -0.58 -21.57 3.65
C MET A 1 0.60 -21.45 2.71
N SER A 2 0.75 -22.41 1.79
CA SER A 2 1.79 -22.41 0.78
C SER A 2 1.62 -21.23 -0.18
N PRO A 3 2.70 -20.66 -0.76
CA PRO A 3 2.58 -19.65 -1.83
C PRO A 3 1.69 -20.07 -3.00
N SER A 4 1.55 -21.38 -3.25
CA SER A 4 0.67 -21.98 -4.26
C SER A 4 -0.81 -21.93 -3.91
N ASP A 5 -1.18 -21.72 -2.63
CA ASP A 5 -2.57 -21.78 -2.16
C ASP A 5 -3.32 -20.44 -2.33
N CYS A 6 -2.68 -19.42 -2.93
CA CYS A 6 -3.31 -18.13 -3.19
C CYS A 6 -4.24 -18.23 -4.41
N PRO A 7 -5.57 -18.14 -4.25
CA PRO A 7 -6.52 -18.31 -5.34
C PRO A 7 -6.42 -17.22 -6.43
N TRP A 8 -5.76 -16.10 -6.13
CA TRP A 8 -5.50 -15.02 -7.09
C TRP A 8 -4.26 -15.23 -7.97
N ARG A 9 -3.48 -16.30 -7.77
CA ARG A 9 -2.22 -16.52 -8.51
C ARG A 9 -2.41 -16.85 -10.00
N SER A 10 -3.58 -17.34 -10.42
CA SER A 10 -3.76 -17.96 -11.74
C SER A 10 -4.48 -17.11 -12.81
N ARG A 11 -4.92 -15.87 -12.52
CA ARG A 11 -5.51 -15.01 -13.57
C ARG A 11 -4.44 -14.10 -14.15
N SER A 12 -4.07 -14.31 -15.42
CA SER A 12 -3.31 -13.32 -16.19
C SER A 12 -4.17 -12.06 -16.31
N ALA A 13 -3.88 -11.05 -15.50
CA ALA A 13 -4.48 -9.74 -15.67
C ALA A 13 -4.01 -9.20 -17.02
N ARG A 14 -4.94 -9.00 -17.97
CA ARG A 14 -4.66 -8.18 -19.14
C ARG A 14 -4.20 -6.82 -18.63
N PRO A 15 -3.10 -6.24 -19.14
CA PRO A 15 -2.65 -4.93 -18.69
C PRO A 15 -3.76 -3.91 -18.99
N VAL A 16 -4.45 -3.48 -17.94
CA VAL A 16 -5.31 -2.31 -17.97
C VAL A 16 -4.41 -1.12 -17.73
N ALA A 17 -4.41 -0.16 -18.65
CA ALA A 17 -3.73 1.10 -18.43
C ALA A 17 -4.40 1.83 -17.25
N ILE A 18 -3.75 1.79 -16.07
CA ILE A 18 -4.16 2.58 -14.91
C ILE A 18 -3.50 3.94 -15.07
N CYS A 19 -4.27 5.01 -14.89
CA CYS A 19 -3.76 6.38 -14.94
C CYS A 19 -2.70 6.56 -13.85
N ALA A 20 -1.43 6.65 -14.25
CA ALA A 20 -0.32 6.80 -13.33
C ALA A 20 -0.24 8.24 -12.81
N ILE A 21 0.34 8.44 -11.62
CA ILE A 21 0.59 9.78 -11.07
C ILE A 21 1.75 10.41 -11.86
N PRO A 22 1.52 11.46 -12.68
CA PRO A 22 2.55 12.00 -13.56
C PRO A 22 3.56 12.90 -12.82
N HIS A 23 3.19 13.42 -11.65
CA HIS A 23 4.01 14.33 -10.85
C HIS A 23 4.06 13.88 -9.38
N PRO A 24 4.96 12.94 -9.02
CA PRO A 24 4.99 12.35 -7.68
C PRO A 24 5.29 13.37 -6.58
N ARG A 25 6.16 14.35 -6.84
CA ARG A 25 6.48 15.42 -5.86
C ARG A 25 5.29 16.35 -5.62
N GLY A 26 4.59 16.75 -6.69
CA GLY A 26 3.39 17.58 -6.59
C GLY A 26 2.26 16.86 -5.86
N TYR A 27 2.07 15.57 -6.15
CA TYR A 27 1.11 14.71 -5.46
C TYR A 27 1.41 14.59 -3.97
N GLU A 28 2.68 14.44 -3.56
CA GLU A 28 3.06 14.40 -2.15
C GLU A 28 2.77 15.71 -1.42
N VAL A 29 3.10 16.85 -2.04
CA VAL A 29 2.83 18.18 -1.48
C VAL A 29 1.32 18.41 -1.35
N LEU A 30 0.56 18.16 -2.42
CA LEU A 30 -0.89 18.29 -2.41
C LEU A 30 -1.53 17.34 -1.38
N SER A 31 -1.11 16.08 -1.34
CA SER A 31 -1.60 15.11 -0.37
C SER A 31 -1.29 15.54 1.06
N ARG A 32 -0.12 16.12 1.32
CA ARG A 32 0.26 16.64 2.63
C ARG A 32 -0.59 17.86 3.02
N LEU A 33 -0.89 18.74 2.07
CA LEU A 33 -1.75 19.90 2.27
C LEU A 33 -3.22 19.50 2.51
N LEU A 34 -3.79 18.64 1.65
CA LEU A 34 -5.18 18.17 1.76
C LEU A 34 -5.45 17.39 3.05
N THR A 35 -4.45 16.66 3.54
CA THR A 35 -4.56 15.96 4.82
C THR A 35 -4.16 16.82 6.02
N ALA A 36 -3.80 18.10 5.81
CA ALA A 36 -3.27 19.00 6.83
C ALA A 36 -2.11 18.38 7.64
N GLY A 37 -1.23 17.63 6.98
CA GLY A 37 -0.11 16.93 7.62
C GLY A 37 -0.50 15.69 8.43
N ARG A 38 -1.78 15.29 8.46
CA ARG A 38 -2.26 14.13 9.23
C ARG A 38 -1.97 12.78 8.59
N ARG A 39 -1.25 12.73 7.45
CA ARG A 39 -0.90 11.46 6.77
C ARG A 39 -0.29 10.42 7.72
N PRO A 40 0.68 10.74 8.60
CA PRO A 40 1.25 9.74 9.50
C PRO A 40 0.22 9.13 10.44
N ARG A 41 -0.71 9.94 10.96
CA ARG A 41 -1.78 9.46 11.86
C ARG A 41 -2.79 8.59 11.11
N LEU A 42 -3.29 9.07 9.97
CA LEU A 42 -4.29 8.36 9.18
C LEU A 42 -3.77 7.02 8.66
N HIS A 43 -2.55 7.01 8.12
CA HIS A 43 -1.97 5.79 7.59
C HIS A 43 -1.51 4.85 8.71
N GLY A 44 -1.05 5.39 9.86
CA GLY A 44 -0.76 4.60 11.05
C GLY A 44 -2.00 3.89 11.59
N GLN A 45 -3.15 4.57 11.64
CA GLN A 45 -4.43 3.95 12.01
C GLN A 45 -4.86 2.86 11.03
N LEU A 46 -4.67 3.05 9.72
CA LEU A 46 -4.93 1.99 8.74
C LEU A 46 -4.04 0.77 8.97
N VAL A 47 -2.76 0.99 9.31
CA VAL A 47 -1.84 -0.09 9.66
C VAL A 47 -2.33 -0.84 10.89
N GLU A 48 -2.71 -0.13 11.95
CA GLU A 48 -3.22 -0.74 13.17
C GLU A 48 -4.52 -1.52 12.94
N LEU A 49 -5.49 -0.91 12.25
CA LEU A 49 -6.79 -1.51 11.93
C LEU A 49 -6.66 -2.73 11.01
N SER A 50 -5.61 -2.81 10.20
CA SER A 50 -5.37 -3.97 9.34
C SER A 50 -5.07 -5.25 10.13
N GLY A 51 -4.58 -5.12 11.36
CA GLY A 51 -4.13 -6.25 12.18
C GLY A 51 -2.96 -7.03 11.58
N ALA A 52 -2.26 -6.48 10.57
CA ALA A 52 -1.18 -7.14 9.85
C ALA A 52 -0.02 -7.54 10.79
N ARG A 53 0.53 -8.73 10.56
CA ARG A 53 1.59 -9.33 11.39
C ARG A 53 2.85 -9.65 10.59
N PRO A 54 4.01 -9.75 11.26
CA PRO A 54 5.24 -10.22 10.63
C PRO A 54 5.04 -11.54 9.88
N GLY A 55 5.54 -11.58 8.64
CA GLY A 55 5.48 -12.76 7.77
C GLY A 55 4.17 -12.97 7.01
N GLU A 56 3.19 -12.07 7.15
CA GLU A 56 1.98 -12.05 6.34
C GLU A 56 2.23 -11.41 4.96
N ARG A 57 1.28 -11.60 4.03
CA ARG A 57 1.32 -11.01 2.70
C ARG A 57 0.19 -9.99 2.58
N VAL A 58 0.53 -8.76 2.24
CA VAL A 58 -0.41 -7.63 2.12
C VAL A 58 -0.33 -7.06 0.70
N ILE A 59 -1.47 -6.58 0.19
CA ILE A 59 -1.59 -5.89 -1.09
C ILE A 59 -2.19 -4.50 -0.86
N ASP A 60 -1.51 -3.47 -1.35
CA ASP A 60 -1.95 -2.07 -1.31
C ASP A 60 -2.48 -1.67 -2.69
N ILE A 61 -3.80 -1.62 -2.85
CA ILE A 61 -4.45 -1.29 -4.12
C ILE A 61 -4.56 0.22 -4.25
N GLY A 62 -3.98 0.78 -5.31
CA GLY A 62 -3.94 2.24 -5.48
C GLY A 62 -2.91 2.90 -4.57
N CYS A 63 -1.74 2.28 -4.42
CA CYS A 63 -0.68 2.70 -3.50
C CYS A 63 -0.17 4.14 -3.69
N GLY A 64 -0.49 4.77 -4.82
CA GLY A 64 -0.05 6.12 -5.15
C GLY A 64 1.48 6.20 -5.16
N THR A 65 2.04 6.98 -4.23
CA THR A 65 3.48 7.13 -4.03
C THR A 65 4.10 6.05 -3.14
N GLY A 66 3.29 5.13 -2.61
CA GLY A 66 3.75 3.99 -1.82
C GLY A 66 3.95 4.27 -0.34
N TYR A 67 3.41 5.38 0.21
CA TYR A 67 3.58 5.68 1.64
C TYR A 67 2.96 4.61 2.55
N LEU A 68 1.71 4.19 2.28
CA LEU A 68 1.06 3.10 3.03
C LEU A 68 1.81 1.78 2.82
N THR A 69 2.11 1.45 1.56
CA THR A 69 2.93 0.28 1.19
C THR A 69 4.20 0.20 2.03
N ARG A 70 4.93 1.31 2.19
CA ARG A 70 6.17 1.35 2.97
C ARG A 70 5.93 1.07 4.45
N LEU A 71 4.89 1.64 5.05
CA LEU A 71 4.56 1.37 6.45
C LEU A 71 4.18 -0.11 6.65
N MET A 72 3.38 -0.67 5.74
CA MET A 72 3.01 -2.08 5.79
C MET A 72 4.21 -3.00 5.64
N ALA A 73 5.15 -2.70 4.74
CA ALA A 73 6.38 -3.48 4.56
C ALA A 73 7.21 -3.55 5.86
N LEU A 74 7.23 -2.48 6.66
CA LEU A 74 7.91 -2.48 7.95
C LEU A 74 7.23 -3.37 8.98
N VAL A 75 5.92 -3.55 8.91
CA VAL A 75 5.15 -4.40 9.82
C VAL A 75 5.23 -5.88 9.43
N VAL A 76 5.15 -6.19 8.14
CA VAL A 76 5.05 -7.58 7.66
C VAL A 76 6.39 -8.23 7.31
N ARG A 77 7.50 -7.47 7.36
CA ARG A 77 8.85 -8.03 7.19
C ARG A 77 9.06 -9.21 8.13
N ARG A 78 9.74 -10.25 7.63
CA ARG A 78 10.30 -11.30 8.46
C ARG A 78 11.64 -10.83 8.99
N GLU A 79 11.95 -11.15 10.24
CA GLU A 79 13.29 -10.98 10.82
C GLU A 79 14.30 -11.92 10.15
#